data_AF-A0A7S2MIH4-F1
#
_entry.id   AF-A0A7S2MIH4-F1
#
_cell.length_a   1.000
_cell.length_b   1.000
_cell.length_c   1.000
_cell.angle_alpha   90.00
_cell.angle_beta   90.00
_cell.angle_gamma   90.00
#
_symmetry.space_group_name_H-M   'P 1'
#
loop_
_entity.id
_entity.type
_entity.pdbx_description
1 polymer ?
#
loop_
_entity_poly.entity_id
_entity_poly.type
_entity_poly.pdbx_seq_one_letter_code
_entity_poly.pdbx_strand_id
1 'polypeptide(L)'
;EWKSYPSTLESFATTRPDDGSEPLTFIKKNNCDIGFSDAVSSWCCFIFVCVAIGLMGLWTRRKEVELDESEQSATDYSIAVDNPPKNARDPDEWKRFFENNIEGCQVACCTIALDNEDLIRALAERRDYVLQLEMLMPDNVKFDKDDLQRMSEVALPLPLYMRLQGYYDAKGLYETIAELDKKIDGLSYYSHDCSDVFVSFETEQAQRAVLEAFSISRFNLATNNKK
;
A
#
# COMPACT_ATOMS: atom_id res chain seq x y z
N GLU A 1 67.63 -14.11 -23.97
CA GLU A 1 66.74 -13.38 -23.04
C GLU A 1 65.57 -12.81 -23.81
N TRP A 2 64.37 -13.38 -23.64
CA TRP A 2 63.15 -13.10 -24.44
C TRP A 2 62.22 -12.08 -23.76
N LYS A 3 62.77 -11.00 -23.22
CA LYS A 3 61.99 -10.03 -22.41
C LYS A 3 62.18 -8.60 -22.88
N SER A 4 61.57 -8.26 -24.02
CA SER A 4 60.86 -6.98 -24.21
C SER A 4 60.11 -7.01 -25.54
N TYR A 5 58.79 -7.14 -25.51
CA TYR A 5 57.96 -6.80 -26.66
C TYR A 5 57.47 -5.36 -26.48
N PRO A 6 57.70 -4.45 -27.46
CA PRO A 6 57.18 -3.08 -27.38
C PRO A 6 55.66 -3.10 -27.52
N SER A 7 54.97 -2.40 -26.61
CA SER A 7 53.52 -2.15 -26.64
C SER A 7 53.18 -1.09 -27.69
N THR A 8 53.37 -1.43 -28.96
CA THR A 8 52.89 -0.62 -30.09
C THR A 8 51.72 -1.35 -30.75
N LEU A 9 50.71 -0.58 -31.17
CA LEU A 9 49.44 -1.03 -31.77
C LEU A 9 49.62 -1.76 -33.13
N GLU A 10 50.85 -1.87 -33.60
CA GLU A 10 51.24 -2.51 -34.84
C GLU A 10 52.29 -3.57 -34.52
N SER A 11 51.81 -4.73 -34.06
CA SER A 11 52.66 -5.86 -33.70
C SER A 11 53.15 -6.57 -34.96
N PHE A 12 54.18 -6.00 -35.58
CA PHE A 12 54.98 -6.66 -36.61
C PHE A 12 56.30 -7.10 -35.99
N ALA A 13 56.68 -8.37 -36.16
CA ALA A 13 57.98 -8.87 -35.72
C ALA A 13 58.82 -9.23 -36.94
N THR A 14 60.02 -8.67 -37.03
CA THR A 14 60.95 -8.94 -38.14
C THR A 14 62.09 -9.80 -37.60
N THR A 15 62.32 -10.96 -38.21
CA THR A 15 63.44 -11.84 -37.86
C THR A 15 64.36 -12.00 -39.07
N ARG A 16 65.67 -11.82 -38.88
CA ARG A 16 66.67 -11.98 -39.94
C ARG A 16 67.22 -13.42 -39.89
N PRO A 17 67.07 -14.22 -40.95
CA PRO A 17 67.64 -15.57 -40.99
C PRO A 17 69.18 -15.50 -41.14
N ASP A 18 69.90 -16.43 -40.51
CA ASP A 18 71.38 -16.49 -40.52
C ASP A 18 71.97 -16.79 -41.92
N ASP A 19 71.17 -17.32 -42.85
CA ASP A 19 71.57 -17.64 -44.22
C ASP A 19 71.70 -16.41 -45.15
N GLY A 20 71.59 -15.19 -44.61
CA GLY A 20 71.81 -13.95 -45.38
C GLY A 20 70.69 -13.60 -46.37
N SER A 21 69.57 -14.33 -46.35
CA SER A 21 68.37 -14.01 -47.12
C SER A 21 67.58 -12.85 -46.50
N GLU A 22 66.65 -12.29 -47.27
CA GLU A 22 65.89 -11.10 -46.88
C GLU A 22 65.08 -11.29 -45.58
N PRO A 23 64.92 -10.24 -44.75
CA PRO A 23 64.25 -10.34 -43.46
C PRO A 23 62.77 -10.74 -43.60
N LEU A 24 62.35 -11.76 -42.84
CA LEU A 24 60.95 -12.21 -42.79
C LEU A 24 60.16 -11.36 -41.81
N THR A 25 59.01 -10.86 -42.25
CA THR A 25 58.15 -9.97 -41.46
C THR A 25 56.86 -10.70 -41.08
N PHE A 26 56.62 -10.91 -39.80
CA PHE A 26 55.40 -11.54 -39.29
C PHE A 26 54.37 -10.48 -38.92
N ILE A 27 53.22 -10.53 -39.58
CA ILE A 27 52.08 -9.66 -39.30
C ILE A 27 51.04 -10.44 -38.48
N LYS A 28 50.75 -10.00 -37.26
CA LYS A 28 49.64 -10.54 -36.49
C LYS A 28 48.33 -10.03 -37.08
N LYS A 29 47.76 -10.77 -38.03
CA LYS A 29 46.41 -10.49 -38.54
C LYS A 29 45.39 -10.91 -37.48
N ASN A 30 44.49 -10.00 -37.11
CA ASN A 30 43.41 -10.34 -36.19
C ASN A 30 42.44 -11.27 -36.96
N ASN A 31 42.32 -12.53 -36.55
CA ASN A 31 41.51 -13.54 -37.25
C ASN A 31 39.99 -13.34 -37.06
N CYS A 32 39.56 -12.26 -36.42
CA CYS A 32 38.16 -11.84 -36.41
C CYS A 32 37.86 -11.13 -37.73
N ASP A 33 37.74 -11.90 -38.81
CA ASP A 33 37.23 -11.41 -40.09
C ASP A 33 35.70 -11.30 -39.94
N ILE A 34 35.24 -10.18 -39.37
CA ILE A 34 33.81 -9.92 -39.21
C ILE A 34 33.25 -9.72 -40.61
N GLY A 35 32.70 -10.78 -41.17
CA GLY A 35 32.05 -10.71 -42.46
C GLY A 35 30.83 -9.81 -42.36
N PHE A 36 30.51 -9.10 -43.44
CA PHE A 36 29.25 -8.35 -43.54
C PHE A 36 28.03 -9.25 -43.24
N SER A 37 28.13 -10.55 -43.53
CA SER A 37 27.14 -11.58 -43.16
C SER A 37 26.88 -11.67 -41.66
N ASP A 38 27.92 -11.56 -40.82
CA ASP A 38 27.79 -11.68 -39.36
C ASP A 38 27.12 -10.43 -38.76
N ALA A 39 27.41 -9.27 -39.33
CA ALA A 39 26.74 -8.01 -38.99
C ALA A 39 25.25 -8.06 -39.36
N VAL A 40 24.92 -8.55 -40.56
CA VAL A 40 23.53 -8.70 -41.01
C VAL A 40 22.75 -9.66 -40.12
N SER A 41 23.34 -10.82 -39.77
CA SER A 41 22.72 -11.78 -38.85
C SER A 41 22.43 -11.16 -37.48
N SER A 42 23.39 -10.43 -36.93
CA SER A 42 23.24 -9.73 -35.65
C SER A 42 22.13 -8.67 -35.68
N TRP A 43 22.04 -7.91 -36.77
CA TRP A 43 20.98 -6.92 -36.98
C TRP A 43 19.59 -7.55 -37.11
N CYS A 44 19.48 -8.66 -37.84
CA CYS A 44 18.22 -9.41 -37.95
C CYS A 44 17.75 -9.92 -36.57
N CYS A 45 18.65 -10.47 -35.77
CA CYS A 45 18.34 -10.89 -34.40
C CYS A 45 17.86 -9.73 -33.54
N PHE A 46 18.52 -8.56 -33.62
CA PHE A 46 18.12 -7.38 -32.86
C PHE A 46 16.72 -6.89 -33.26
N ILE A 47 16.44 -6.78 -34.56
CA ILE A 47 15.12 -6.36 -35.06
C ILE A 47 14.04 -7.34 -34.62
N PHE A 48 14.30 -8.65 -34.72
CA PHE A 48 13.36 -9.67 -34.27
C PHE A 48 13.04 -9.54 -32.78
N VAL A 49 14.06 -9.34 -31.93
CA VAL A 49 13.88 -9.13 -30.49
C VAL A 49 13.07 -7.86 -30.23
N CYS A 50 13.36 -6.73 -30.91
CA CYS A 50 12.60 -5.50 -30.75
C CYS A 50 11.11 -5.67 -31.13
N VAL A 51 10.83 -6.37 -32.24
CA VAL A 51 9.46 -6.67 -32.68
C VAL A 51 8.76 -7.59 -31.67
N ALA A 52 9.45 -8.63 -31.20
CA ALA A 52 8.91 -9.56 -30.20
C ALA A 52 8.55 -8.83 -28.89
N ILE A 53 9.42 -7.93 -28.41
CA ILE A 53 9.16 -7.09 -27.23
C ILE A 53 7.97 -6.16 -27.47
N GLY A 54 7.88 -5.52 -28.64
CA GLY A 54 6.76 -4.65 -28.99
C GLY A 54 5.42 -5.39 -29.03
N LEU A 55 5.39 -6.56 -29.67
CA LEU A 55 4.21 -7.41 -29.74
C LEU A 55 3.81 -7.96 -28.36
N MET A 56 4.78 -8.42 -27.56
CA MET A 56 4.51 -8.82 -26.19
C MET A 56 3.97 -7.66 -25.36
N GLY A 57 4.53 -6.44 -25.48
CA GLY A 57 4.04 -5.27 -24.77
C GLY A 57 2.58 -4.93 -25.09
N LEU A 58 2.17 -5.04 -26.36
CA LEU A 58 0.77 -4.85 -26.75
C LEU A 58 -0.13 -5.97 -26.25
N TRP A 59 0.35 -7.22 -26.28
CA TRP A 59 -0.39 -8.37 -25.79
C TRP A 59 -0.58 -8.34 -24.27
N THR A 60 0.47 -8.04 -23.51
CA THR A 60 0.41 -7.90 -22.05
C THR A 60 -0.54 -6.79 -21.64
N ARG A 61 -0.53 -5.63 -22.32
CA ARG A 61 -1.51 -4.55 -22.05
C ARG A 61 -2.95 -4.98 -22.24
N ARG A 62 -3.25 -5.76 -23.28
CA ARG A 62 -4.60 -6.30 -23.48
C ARG A 62 -4.99 -7.27 -22.38
N LYS A 63 -4.05 -8.11 -21.95
CA LYS A 63 -4.27 -9.08 -20.88
C LYS A 63 -4.39 -8.44 -19.50
N GLU A 64 -3.70 -7.33 -19.27
CA GLU A 64 -3.83 -6.52 -18.05
C GLU A 64 -5.26 -5.98 -17.90
N VAL A 65 -5.83 -5.40 -18.97
CA VAL A 65 -7.22 -4.93 -18.96
C VAL A 65 -8.21 -6.07 -18.70
N GLU A 66 -8.03 -7.22 -19.36
CA GLU A 66 -8.90 -8.39 -19.15
C GLU A 66 -8.78 -8.97 -17.74
N LEU A 67 -7.58 -8.95 -17.15
CA LEU A 67 -7.36 -9.45 -15.80
C LEU A 67 -7.98 -8.51 -14.76
N ASP A 68 -7.80 -7.19 -14.93
CA ASP A 68 -8.39 -6.15 -14.09
C ASP A 68 -9.93 -6.22 -14.14
N GLU A 69 -10.51 -6.37 -15.34
CA GLU A 69 -11.96 -6.60 -15.52
C GLU A 69 -12.46 -7.92 -14.89
N SER A 70 -11.58 -8.91 -14.69
CA SER A 70 -11.93 -10.21 -14.11
C SER A 70 -11.80 -10.27 -12.59
N GLU A 71 -10.97 -9.40 -12.00
CA GLU A 71 -10.80 -9.30 -10.55
C GLU A 71 -11.88 -8.39 -9.97
N GLN A 72 -13.03 -8.98 -9.62
CA GLN A 72 -14.08 -8.22 -8.92
C GLN A 72 -13.62 -7.86 -7.52
N SER A 73 -13.38 -6.57 -7.28
CA SER A 73 -13.11 -6.02 -5.96
C SER A 73 -14.34 -5.29 -5.42
N ALA A 74 -14.46 -5.19 -4.09
CA ALA A 74 -15.53 -4.40 -3.47
C ALA A 74 -15.43 -2.90 -3.82
N THR A 75 -14.25 -2.45 -4.25
CA THR A 75 -13.97 -1.06 -4.65
C THR A 75 -14.67 -0.70 -5.96
N ASP A 76 -14.86 -1.65 -6.88
CA ASP A 76 -15.44 -1.40 -8.19
C ASP A 76 -16.94 -1.06 -8.12
N TYR A 77 -17.56 -1.42 -7.00
CA TYR A 77 -18.97 -1.18 -6.73
C TYR A 77 -19.18 -0.07 -5.70
N SER A 78 -18.12 0.51 -5.12
CA SER A 78 -18.24 1.47 -4.04
C SER A 78 -17.63 2.83 -4.35
N ILE A 79 -18.17 3.85 -3.71
CA ILE A 79 -17.62 5.20 -3.68
C ILE A 79 -17.52 5.68 -2.24
N ALA A 80 -16.53 6.54 -2.01
CA ALA A 80 -16.41 7.34 -0.80
C ALA A 80 -16.81 8.78 -1.12
N VAL A 81 -17.71 9.33 -0.33
CA VAL A 81 -18.08 10.74 -0.34
C VAL A 81 -17.36 11.41 0.81
N ASP A 82 -16.30 12.11 0.48
CA ASP A 82 -15.50 12.88 1.44
C ASP A 82 -16.24 14.18 1.81
N ASN A 83 -16.16 14.59 3.08
CA ASN A 83 -16.72 15.85 3.59
C ASN A 83 -18.22 16.05 3.29
N PRO A 84 -19.09 15.12 3.72
CA PRO A 84 -20.54 15.27 3.67
C PRO A 84 -21.00 16.39 4.61
N PRO A 85 -22.23 16.90 4.44
CA PRO A 85 -22.85 17.76 5.43
C PRO A 85 -22.92 17.06 6.80
N LYS A 86 -22.52 17.76 7.87
CA LYS A 86 -22.43 17.20 9.24
C LYS A 86 -23.72 16.51 9.75
N ASN A 87 -24.88 16.96 9.25
CA ASN A 87 -26.19 16.46 9.63
C ASN A 87 -26.69 15.28 8.77
N ALA A 88 -25.95 14.87 7.73
CA ALA A 88 -26.35 13.83 6.78
C ALA A 88 -26.17 12.42 7.36
N ARG A 89 -26.89 12.12 8.44
CA ARG A 89 -26.80 10.86 9.22
C ARG A 89 -27.81 9.79 8.80
N ASP A 90 -28.70 10.11 7.86
CA ASP A 90 -29.73 9.19 7.39
C ASP A 90 -29.27 8.47 6.11
N PRO A 91 -29.05 7.14 6.15
CA PRO A 91 -28.63 6.39 4.95
C PRO A 91 -29.71 6.37 3.87
N ASP A 92 -31.00 6.51 4.23
CA ASP A 92 -32.08 6.52 3.25
C ASP A 92 -32.09 7.82 2.43
N GLU A 93 -31.64 8.93 3.00
CA GLU A 93 -31.48 10.20 2.29
C GLU A 93 -30.42 10.07 1.19
N TRP A 94 -29.27 9.46 1.50
CA TRP A 94 -28.21 9.20 0.54
C TRP A 94 -28.65 8.24 -0.55
N LYS A 95 -29.36 7.17 -0.18
CA LYS A 95 -29.94 6.23 -1.16
C LYS A 95 -30.85 6.96 -2.14
N ARG A 96 -31.82 7.74 -1.64
CA ARG A 96 -32.74 8.52 -2.48
C ARG A 96 -32.00 9.55 -3.33
N PHE A 97 -30.96 10.18 -2.79
CA PHE A 97 -30.15 11.14 -3.53
C PHE A 97 -29.52 10.51 -4.77
N PHE A 98 -28.87 9.35 -4.65
CA PHE A 98 -28.22 8.71 -5.80
C PHE A 98 -29.24 8.11 -6.79
N GLU A 99 -30.29 7.46 -6.29
CA GLU A 99 -31.33 6.86 -7.14
C GLU A 99 -32.16 7.92 -7.91
N ASN A 100 -32.38 9.11 -7.34
CA ASN A 100 -33.13 10.18 -8.01
C ASN A 100 -32.29 10.99 -9.00
N ASN A 101 -30.98 11.12 -8.77
CA ASN A 101 -30.12 11.96 -9.62
C ASN A 101 -29.53 11.20 -10.82
N ILE A 102 -29.48 9.85 -10.76
CA ILE A 102 -28.86 9.02 -11.80
C ILE A 102 -29.82 7.91 -12.21
N GLU A 103 -30.22 7.92 -13.48
CA GLU A 103 -31.10 6.89 -14.05
C GLU A 103 -30.41 5.52 -14.04
N GLY A 104 -31.11 4.49 -13.58
CA GLY A 104 -30.59 3.12 -13.51
C GLY A 104 -29.58 2.88 -12.38
N CYS A 105 -29.37 3.85 -11.50
CA CYS A 105 -28.57 3.68 -10.29
C CYS A 105 -29.40 2.96 -9.22
N GLN A 106 -28.87 1.87 -8.66
CA GLN A 106 -29.47 1.17 -7.52
C GLN A 106 -28.43 1.01 -6.42
N VAL A 107 -28.74 1.56 -5.24
CA VAL A 107 -27.84 1.52 -4.08
C VAL A 107 -28.11 0.24 -3.29
N ALA A 108 -27.07 -0.60 -3.20
CA ALA A 108 -27.11 -1.86 -2.45
C ALA A 108 -26.94 -1.62 -0.94
N CYS A 109 -25.98 -0.77 -0.56
CA CYS A 109 -25.67 -0.47 0.83
C CYS A 109 -25.14 0.95 0.98
N CYS A 110 -25.51 1.62 2.07
CA CYS A 110 -24.94 2.91 2.46
C CYS A 110 -24.43 2.79 3.90
N THR A 111 -23.15 3.08 4.10
CA THR A 111 -22.50 3.10 5.40
C THR A 111 -22.07 4.54 5.69
N ILE A 112 -22.49 5.06 6.83
CA ILE A 112 -22.14 6.41 7.28
C ILE A 112 -21.07 6.29 8.35
N ALA A 113 -19.91 6.89 8.11
CA ALA A 113 -18.88 7.06 9.11
C ALA A 113 -19.22 8.26 10.00
N LEU A 114 -19.21 8.03 11.30
CA LEU A 114 -19.46 9.06 12.31
C LEU A 114 -18.13 9.59 12.85
N ASP A 115 -18.09 10.87 13.18
CA ASP A 115 -16.96 11.51 13.84
C ASP A 115 -16.96 11.19 15.34
N ASN A 116 -16.59 9.95 15.66
CA ASN A 116 -16.51 9.41 17.01
C ASN A 116 -15.07 9.12 17.44
N GLU A 117 -14.11 9.94 16.99
CA GLU A 117 -12.68 9.75 17.25
C GLU A 117 -12.39 9.63 18.76
N ASP A 118 -12.97 10.51 19.59
CA ASP A 118 -12.76 10.48 21.05
C ASP A 118 -13.28 9.20 21.70
N LEU A 119 -14.38 8.64 21.18
CA LEU A 119 -14.95 7.39 21.66
C LEU A 119 -14.04 6.21 21.26
N ILE A 120 -13.59 6.17 20.01
CA ILE A 120 -12.66 5.14 19.53
C ILE A 120 -11.35 5.19 20.32
N ARG A 121 -10.81 6.39 20.55
CA ARG A 121 -9.60 6.59 21.34
C ARG A 121 -9.78 6.09 22.76
N ALA A 122 -10.88 6.43 23.43
CA ALA A 122 -11.17 5.95 24.78
C ALA A 122 -11.32 4.42 24.85
N LEU A 123 -11.97 3.80 23.85
CA LEU A 123 -12.08 2.34 23.75
C LEU A 123 -10.72 1.66 23.52
N ALA A 124 -9.86 2.26 22.71
CA ALA A 124 -8.50 1.77 22.46
C ALA A 124 -7.63 1.87 23.72
N GLU A 125 -7.66 3.01 24.41
CA GLU A 125 -6.97 3.22 25.69
C GLU A 125 -7.44 2.21 26.73
N ARG A 126 -8.76 1.99 26.86
CA ARG A 126 -9.31 0.97 27.75
C ARG A 126 -8.76 -0.42 27.45
N ARG A 127 -8.71 -0.80 26.17
CA ARG A 127 -8.17 -2.10 25.75
C ARG A 127 -6.70 -2.25 26.14
N ASP A 128 -5.91 -1.19 26.01
CA ASP A 128 -4.50 -1.21 26.41
C ASP A 128 -4.34 -1.43 27.92
N TYR A 129 -5.10 -0.72 28.75
CA TYR A 129 -5.05 -0.91 30.21
C TYR A 129 -5.52 -2.30 30.66
N VAL A 130 -6.52 -2.87 29.99
CA VAL A 130 -6.96 -4.25 30.25
C VAL A 130 -5.84 -5.25 29.91
N LEU A 131 -5.11 -5.05 28.81
CA LEU A 131 -3.97 -5.87 28.45
C LEU A 131 -2.82 -5.71 29.46
N GLN A 132 -2.55 -4.50 29.92
CA GLN A 132 -1.55 -4.27 30.97
C GLN A 132 -1.92 -5.00 32.27
N LEU A 133 -3.21 -5.01 32.64
CA LEU A 133 -3.69 -5.76 33.80
C LEU A 133 -3.53 -7.28 33.59
N GLU A 134 -3.86 -7.78 32.40
CA GLU A 134 -3.68 -9.19 32.03
C GLU A 134 -2.20 -9.62 32.12
N MET A 135 -1.26 -8.74 31.73
CA MET A 135 0.18 -8.99 31.85
C MET A 135 0.68 -9.06 33.31
N LEU A 136 -0.07 -8.51 34.27
CA LEU A 136 0.27 -8.60 35.70
C LEU A 136 -0.30 -9.84 36.37
N MET A 137 -1.05 -10.66 35.64
CA MET A 137 -1.63 -11.88 36.19
C MET A 137 -0.56 -12.98 36.37
N PRO A 138 -0.66 -13.78 37.44
CA PRO A 138 0.17 -14.97 37.57
C PRO A 138 -0.23 -16.05 36.55
N ASP A 139 0.74 -16.80 36.02
CA ASP A 139 0.58 -17.80 34.94
C ASP A 139 -0.49 -18.89 35.20
N ASN A 140 -0.88 -19.08 36.46
CA ASN A 140 -1.83 -20.10 36.90
C ASN A 140 -3.28 -19.59 37.03
N VAL A 141 -3.55 -18.31 36.78
CA VAL A 141 -4.90 -17.73 36.86
C VAL A 141 -5.36 -17.35 35.46
N LYS A 142 -6.57 -17.80 35.09
CA LYS A 142 -7.22 -17.38 33.84
C LYS A 142 -7.73 -15.95 34.01
N PHE A 143 -7.43 -15.09 33.05
CA PHE A 143 -7.91 -13.73 33.03
C PHE A 143 -9.42 -13.70 32.74
N ASP A 144 -10.18 -13.11 33.64
CA ASP A 144 -11.61 -12.86 33.49
C ASP A 144 -11.84 -11.40 33.14
N LYS A 145 -12.44 -11.15 31.97
CA LYS A 145 -12.71 -9.79 31.47
C LYS A 145 -13.92 -9.15 32.11
N ASP A 146 -14.81 -9.96 32.67
CA ASP A 146 -16.08 -9.48 33.24
C ASP A 146 -15.91 -9.08 34.72
N ASP A 147 -14.93 -9.66 35.41
CA ASP A 147 -14.62 -9.38 36.83
C ASP A 147 -13.22 -8.76 37.01
N LEU A 148 -13.04 -7.57 36.42
CA LEU A 148 -11.78 -6.81 36.49
C LEU A 148 -11.38 -6.43 37.92
N GLN A 149 -12.36 -6.25 38.81
CA GLN A 149 -12.10 -5.93 40.21
C GLN A 149 -11.35 -7.08 40.88
N ARG A 150 -11.84 -8.32 40.74
CA ARG A 150 -11.17 -9.50 41.28
C ARG A 150 -9.80 -9.71 40.64
N MET A 151 -9.66 -9.48 39.33
CA MET A 151 -8.36 -9.60 38.66
C MET A 151 -7.35 -8.60 39.24
N SER A 152 -7.77 -7.39 39.58
CA SER A 152 -6.88 -6.37 40.20
C SER A 152 -6.37 -6.77 41.60
N GLU A 153 -7.16 -7.54 42.36
CA GLU A 153 -6.77 -8.01 43.69
C GLU A 153 -5.81 -9.21 43.64
N VAL A 154 -5.88 -10.00 42.57
CA VAL A 154 -5.05 -11.21 42.36
C VAL A 154 -3.73 -10.89 41.64
N ALA A 155 -3.66 -9.74 40.96
CA ALA A 155 -2.50 -9.32 40.18
C ALA A 155 -1.22 -9.24 41.01
N LEU A 156 -0.09 -9.53 40.35
CA LEU A 156 1.23 -9.49 40.96
C LEU A 156 1.64 -8.03 41.25
N PRO A 157 2.23 -7.75 42.43
CA PRO A 157 2.68 -6.40 42.74
C PRO A 157 3.87 -6.03 41.84
N LEU A 158 3.82 -4.80 41.30
CA LEU A 158 4.91 -4.29 40.46
C LEU A 158 6.21 -4.11 41.24
N PRO A 159 7.37 -4.45 40.64
CA PRO A 159 8.66 -4.15 41.24
C PRO A 159 8.92 -2.64 41.28
N LEU A 160 9.69 -2.21 42.28
CA LEU A 160 9.87 -0.80 42.63
C LEU A 160 10.44 0.07 41.49
N TYR A 161 11.30 -0.52 40.64
CA TYR A 161 11.88 0.18 39.49
C TYR A 161 10.86 0.48 38.38
N MET A 162 9.84 -0.36 38.19
CA MET A 162 8.75 -0.12 37.24
C MET A 162 7.81 0.98 37.74
N ARG A 163 7.55 1.02 39.06
CA ARG A 163 6.81 2.14 39.67
C ARG A 163 7.50 3.49 39.45
N LEU A 164 8.84 3.52 39.48
CA LEU A 164 9.61 4.74 39.23
C LEU A 164 9.59 5.18 37.75
N GLN A 165 9.34 4.25 36.82
CA GLN A 165 9.18 4.52 35.39
C GLN A 165 7.76 4.96 34.99
N GLY A 166 6.85 5.07 35.96
CA GLY A 166 5.48 5.56 35.73
C GLY A 166 4.47 4.48 35.35
N TYR A 167 4.79 3.19 35.56
CA TYR A 167 3.81 2.11 35.39
C TYR A 167 2.81 2.12 36.54
N TYR A 168 1.52 1.98 36.21
CA TYR A 168 0.42 1.94 37.17
C TYR A 168 0.33 0.59 37.88
N ASP A 169 0.06 0.62 39.18
CA ASP A 169 -0.25 -0.58 39.95
C ASP A 169 -1.59 -1.20 39.52
N ALA A 170 -1.81 -2.48 39.81
CA ALA A 170 -3.01 -3.20 39.38
C ALA A 170 -4.32 -2.51 39.82
N LYS A 171 -4.34 -1.97 41.05
CA LYS A 171 -5.46 -1.17 41.56
C LYS A 171 -5.64 0.14 40.79
N GLY A 172 -4.54 0.81 40.45
CA GLY A 172 -4.56 2.06 39.67
C GLY A 172 -5.03 1.84 38.22
N LEU A 173 -4.65 0.71 37.61
CA LEU A 173 -5.17 0.28 36.31
C LEU A 173 -6.68 0.07 36.36
N TYR A 174 -7.18 -0.63 37.39
CA TYR A 174 -8.63 -0.82 37.58
C TYR A 174 -9.38 0.51 37.75
N GLU A 175 -8.88 1.41 38.59
CA GLU A 175 -9.48 2.74 38.79
C GLU A 175 -9.52 3.53 37.46
N THR A 176 -8.43 3.49 36.68
CA THR A 176 -8.35 4.14 35.36
C THR A 176 -9.33 3.54 34.36
N ILE A 177 -9.46 2.21 34.32
CA ILE A 177 -10.43 1.51 33.46
C ILE A 177 -11.85 1.93 33.84
N ALA A 178 -12.17 2.00 35.13
CA ALA A 178 -13.50 2.40 35.61
C ALA A 178 -13.82 3.88 35.28
N GLU A 179 -12.82 4.77 35.29
CA GLU A 179 -12.97 6.14 34.81
C GLU A 179 -13.19 6.20 33.29
N LEU A 180 -12.45 5.40 32.52
CA LEU A 180 -12.65 5.28 31.08
C LEU A 180 -14.02 4.71 30.73
N ASP A 181 -14.53 3.74 31.48
CA ASP A 181 -15.88 3.18 31.29
C ASP A 181 -16.94 4.26 31.43
N LYS A 182 -16.85 5.11 32.47
CA LYS A 182 -17.75 6.26 32.64
C LYS A 182 -17.63 7.26 31.49
N LYS A 183 -16.40 7.48 30.99
CA LYS A 183 -16.15 8.38 29.85
C LYS A 183 -16.74 7.81 28.56
N ILE A 184 -16.56 6.52 28.30
CA ILE A 184 -17.11 5.80 27.15
C ILE A 184 -18.64 5.85 27.19
N ASP A 185 -19.24 5.59 28.35
CA ASP A 185 -20.69 5.72 28.53
C ASP A 185 -21.15 7.13 28.18
N GLY A 186 -20.50 8.16 28.73
CA GLY A 186 -20.82 9.56 28.42
C GLY A 186 -20.69 9.91 26.94
N LEU A 187 -19.63 9.43 26.28
CA LEU A 187 -19.40 9.64 24.85
C LEU A 187 -20.38 8.86 23.98
N SER A 188 -20.84 7.69 24.41
CA SER A 188 -21.75 6.84 23.64
C SER A 188 -23.14 7.47 23.42
N TYR A 189 -23.61 8.29 24.36
CA TYR A 189 -24.88 9.01 24.24
C TYR A 189 -24.78 10.26 23.36
N TYR A 190 -23.58 10.71 23.03
CA TYR A 190 -23.38 11.90 22.22
C TYR A 190 -23.72 11.62 20.75
N SER A 191 -24.46 12.54 20.12
CA SER A 191 -24.80 12.39 18.71
C SER A 191 -23.64 12.88 17.85
N HIS A 192 -22.90 11.96 17.23
CA HIS A 192 -21.73 12.26 16.41
C HIS A 192 -22.10 12.77 15.02
N ASP A 193 -21.37 13.75 14.52
CA ASP A 193 -21.52 14.29 13.16
C ASP A 193 -21.10 13.25 12.12
N CYS A 194 -21.60 13.41 10.89
CA CYS A 194 -21.15 12.60 9.77
C CYS A 194 -19.75 13.05 9.32
N SER A 195 -18.80 12.11 9.26
CA SER A 195 -17.43 12.33 8.75
C SER A 195 -17.34 12.00 7.27
N ASP A 196 -17.78 10.80 6.88
CA ASP A 196 -17.66 10.28 5.52
C ASP A 196 -18.83 9.35 5.21
N VAL A 197 -19.15 9.18 3.93
CA VAL A 197 -20.22 8.26 3.49
C VAL A 197 -19.70 7.31 2.44
N PHE A 198 -19.88 6.03 2.68
CA PHE A 198 -19.54 4.96 1.75
C PHE A 198 -20.82 4.41 1.13
N VAL A 199 -20.89 4.43 -0.19
CA VAL A 199 -22.06 3.95 -0.93
C VAL A 199 -21.62 2.84 -1.85
N SER A 200 -22.29 1.69 -1.74
CA SER A 200 -22.10 0.53 -2.60
C SER A 200 -23.31 0.37 -3.51
N PHE A 201 -23.05 0.21 -4.80
CA PHE A 201 -24.04 0.03 -5.85
C PHE A 201 -24.15 -1.43 -6.26
N GLU A 202 -25.27 -1.81 -6.87
CA GLU A 202 -25.44 -3.18 -7.39
C GLU A 202 -24.63 -3.45 -8.65
N THR A 203 -24.29 -2.40 -9.41
CA THR A 203 -23.56 -2.52 -10.67
C THR A 203 -22.37 -1.57 -10.71
N GLU A 204 -21.29 -2.01 -11.34
CA GLU A 204 -20.11 -1.19 -11.63
C GLU A 204 -20.46 -0.01 -12.56
N GLN A 205 -21.41 -0.22 -13.49
CA GLN A 205 -21.88 0.84 -14.39
C GLN A 205 -22.51 1.99 -13.61
N ALA A 206 -23.31 1.69 -12.57
CA ALA A 206 -23.87 2.72 -11.69
C ALA A 206 -22.78 3.48 -10.96
N GLN A 207 -21.77 2.79 -10.42
CA GLN A 207 -20.62 3.41 -9.76
C GLN A 207 -19.88 4.37 -10.70
N ARG A 208 -19.56 3.93 -11.92
CA ARG A 208 -18.86 4.75 -12.92
C ARG A 208 -19.69 5.96 -13.35
N ALA A 209 -21.00 5.79 -13.54
CA ALA A 209 -21.90 6.89 -13.86
C ALA A 209 -21.97 7.93 -12.73
N VAL A 210 -21.96 7.49 -11.48
CA VAL A 210 -21.92 8.38 -10.30
C VAL A 210 -20.60 9.15 -10.26
N LEU A 211 -19.48 8.47 -10.45
CA LEU A 211 -18.18 9.13 -10.51
C LEU A 211 -18.10 10.13 -11.67
N GLU A 212 -18.61 9.78 -12.85
CA GLU A 212 -18.63 10.71 -13.99
C GLU A 212 -19.49 11.95 -13.71
N ALA A 213 -20.67 11.77 -13.12
CA ALA A 213 -21.60 12.85 -12.82
C ALA A 213 -21.11 13.78 -11.70
N PHE A 214 -20.44 13.24 -10.67
CA PHE A 214 -20.09 13.97 -9.45
C PHE A 214 -18.58 14.21 -9.25
N SER A 215 -17.72 13.74 -10.16
CA SER A 215 -16.28 14.05 -10.11
C SER A 215 -16.01 15.51 -10.45
N ILE A 216 -15.88 16.33 -9.41
CA ILE A 216 -15.39 17.69 -9.56
C ILE A 216 -13.86 17.61 -9.73
N SER A 217 -13.33 18.20 -10.81
CA SER A 217 -11.89 18.34 -11.01
C SER A 217 -11.21 18.94 -9.78
N ARG A 218 -10.11 18.34 -9.31
CA ARG A 218 -9.35 18.79 -8.12
C ARG A 218 -8.97 20.27 -8.14
N PHE A 219 -8.80 20.86 -9.32
CA PHE A 219 -8.59 22.31 -9.49
C PHE A 219 -9.77 23.16 -8.99
N ASN A 220 -11.01 22.72 -9.21
CA ASN A 220 -12.20 23.43 -8.78
C ASN A 220 -12.41 23.36 -7.25
N LEU A 221 -12.00 22.26 -6.62
CA LEU A 221 -12.02 22.10 -5.15
C LEU A 221 -11.07 23.09 -4.45
N ALA A 222 -9.86 23.29 -5.00
CA ALA A 222 -8.88 24.23 -4.44
C ALA A 222 -9.33 25.71 -4.50
N THR A 223 -10.18 26.07 -5.46
CA THR A 223 -10.80 27.39 -5.54
C THR A 223 -12.01 27.58 -4.63
N ASN A 224 -12.78 26.52 -4.35
CA ASN A 224 -13.94 26.60 -3.45
C ASN A 224 -13.56 26.64 -1.97
N ASN A 225 -12.49 25.95 -1.55
CA ASN A 225 -11.99 26.01 -0.16
C ASN A 225 -11.31 27.33 0.22
N LYS A 226 -11.22 28.31 -0.69
CA LYS A 226 -10.68 29.66 -0.45
C LYS A 226 -11.75 30.74 -0.27
N LYS A 227 -13.03 30.37 -0.29
CA LYS A 227 -14.16 31.24 0.08
C LYS A 227 -14.74 30.79 1.41
#